data_AF-A0A1E4EKS4-F1
#
_entry.id   AF-A0A1E4EKS4-F1
#
_cell.length_a   1.000
_cell.length_b   1.000
_cell.length_c   1.000
_cell.angle_alpha   90.00
_cell.angle_beta   90.00
_cell.angle_gamma   90.00
#
_symmetry.space_group_name_H-M   'P 1'
#
loop_
_entity.id
_entity.type
_entity.pdbx_description
1 polymer ?
#
loop_
_entity_poly.entity_id
_entity_poly.type
_entity_poly.pdbx_seq_one_letter_code
_entity_poly.pdbx_strand_id
1 'polypeptide(L)'
;MDDINPELPVRLTGKDEMNLADFAIGVIRLSGDKEESQTSLTRAQTIKTGQGLLKQEWIVTASGQHGFPQPADDDVLLGLIHLASEENFSHQTVSFSRYGLCKLMGWVNNGRNYERVESALHRLTGIRINAKQSFYDGERKEYVSKVFGIIDSFQVSSHRDSLSYARLSDDLWTSIQCNNIKPIDLATYYNLRSPIARRLYRFLDKRRLNKSSFELELESLAKVNIGLASSSRVYPSQIKQSLAAPHRELEKIGFLSNVKYFLGNNKAWRVKYTFGKGNPLKDKPTVAAALPTVAAPVPPVREPISPQEKALVERGIAGKVASGLVAEHADRLPDLLDFYDFVMRKRPNYWTNPVGWLVQAIREDYTIPKDFQDYVPREQREKLEADKRLIAQQILEREQREQKREQERSQRLESLSPKELSELVAFTKSQSPWISKLAPDHPALKAALTDALESGTWRAAQQLQLQF
;
A
#
# COMPACT_ATOMS: atom_id res chain seq x y z
N MET A 1 9.17 27.42 -2.24
CA MET A 1 8.11 28.34 -1.80
C MET A 1 6.84 27.85 -2.46
N ASP A 2 5.93 27.35 -1.62
CA ASP A 2 4.51 27.04 -1.81
C ASP A 2 4.05 26.32 -3.11
N ASP A 3 4.41 25.03 -3.21
CA ASP A 3 3.83 24.03 -4.14
C ASP A 3 2.68 23.23 -3.46
N ILE A 4 1.87 23.87 -2.60
CA ILE A 4 0.78 23.21 -1.85
C ILE A 4 -0.57 23.62 -2.45
N ASN A 5 -1.39 22.64 -2.84
CA ASN A 5 -2.77 22.86 -3.28
C ASN A 5 -3.68 23.07 -2.05
N PRO A 6 -4.44 24.18 -1.96
CA PRO A 6 -5.26 24.50 -0.77
C PRO A 6 -6.47 23.58 -0.53
N GLU A 7 -6.84 22.70 -1.46
CA GLU A 7 -8.02 21.82 -1.31
C GLU A 7 -7.66 20.41 -0.81
N LEU A 8 -7.05 20.31 0.37
CA LEU A 8 -6.97 19.03 1.07
C LEU A 8 -8.33 18.69 1.69
N PRO A 9 -8.76 17.41 1.67
CA PRO A 9 -10.01 16.99 2.30
C PRO A 9 -10.01 17.38 3.79
N VAL A 10 -11.15 17.90 4.26
CA VAL A 10 -11.36 18.40 5.65
C VAL A 10 -11.06 17.33 6.70
N ARG A 11 -11.18 16.04 6.32
CA ARG A 11 -10.78 14.90 7.14
C ARG A 11 -10.11 13.85 6.26
N LEU A 12 -8.88 13.48 6.59
CA LEU A 12 -8.13 12.40 5.97
C LEU A 12 -7.43 11.62 7.08
N THR A 13 -7.91 10.41 7.35
CA THR A 13 -7.29 9.53 8.34
C THR A 13 -6.48 8.46 7.61
N GLY A 14 -5.20 8.35 7.96
CA GLY A 14 -4.30 7.33 7.42
C GLY A 14 -3.74 6.43 8.51
N LYS A 15 -2.69 5.69 8.14
CA LYS A 15 -1.93 4.83 9.03
C LYS A 15 -0.45 5.22 9.00
N ASP A 16 0.22 5.12 10.13
CA ASP A 16 1.68 5.32 10.24
C ASP A 16 2.29 4.12 10.98
N GLU A 17 3.43 3.64 10.49
CA GLU A 17 4.12 2.49 11.08
C GLU A 17 4.94 2.93 12.30
N MET A 18 4.89 2.14 13.38
CA MET A 18 5.37 2.56 14.69
C MET A 18 6.86 2.69 14.84
N ASN A 19 7.64 1.87 14.14
CA ASN A 19 9.09 1.97 14.16
C ASN A 19 9.56 3.20 13.36
N LEU A 20 8.99 3.42 12.18
CA LEU A 20 9.29 4.55 11.30
C LEU A 20 8.79 5.87 11.87
N ALA A 21 7.73 5.89 12.68
CA ALA A 21 7.31 7.08 13.43
C ALA A 21 8.30 7.44 14.56
N ASP A 22 8.98 6.45 15.14
CA ASP A 22 9.95 6.65 16.23
C ASP A 22 11.33 7.07 15.72
N PHE A 23 11.84 6.40 14.70
CA PHE A 23 13.18 6.64 14.17
C PHE A 23 13.11 7.28 12.79
N ALA A 24 13.83 8.39 12.61
CA ALA A 24 13.90 9.03 11.30
C ALA A 24 14.63 8.12 10.30
N ILE A 25 14.09 8.00 9.08
CA ILE A 25 14.74 7.27 7.98
C ILE A 25 15.66 8.18 7.15
N GLY A 26 15.33 9.47 7.09
CA GLY A 26 16.06 10.48 6.31
C GLY A 26 16.90 11.41 7.16
N VAL A 27 17.39 12.48 6.56
CA VAL A 27 18.05 13.59 7.28
C VAL A 27 17.37 14.92 6.92
N ILE A 28 17.07 15.73 7.93
CA ILE A 28 16.54 17.07 7.74
C ILE A 28 17.70 18.05 7.77
N ARG A 29 17.91 18.72 6.64
CA ARG A 29 18.89 19.80 6.47
C ARG A 29 18.17 21.16 6.46
N LEU A 30 18.75 22.13 7.15
CA LEU A 30 18.35 23.53 7.15
C LEU A 30 19.28 24.34 6.23
N SER A 31 18.84 25.54 5.84
CA SER A 31 19.65 26.45 5.03
C SER A 31 21.03 26.67 5.65
N GLY A 32 22.09 26.45 4.86
CA GLY A 32 23.48 26.55 5.31
C GLY A 32 24.12 25.25 5.78
N ASP A 33 23.36 24.17 5.91
CA ASP A 33 23.93 22.84 6.19
C ASP A 33 24.70 22.33 4.97
N LYS A 34 25.91 21.80 5.22
CA LYS A 34 26.71 21.15 4.17
C LYS A 34 26.23 19.74 3.91
N GLU A 35 26.37 19.30 2.66
CA GLU A 35 26.13 17.91 2.31
C GLU A 35 27.30 17.06 2.84
N GLU A 36 27.01 16.23 3.84
CA GLU A 36 27.98 15.28 4.37
C GLU A 36 28.10 14.10 3.39
N SER A 37 29.32 13.77 2.97
CA SER A 37 29.65 12.63 2.10
C SER A 37 29.51 11.27 2.81
N GLN A 38 28.63 11.19 3.80
CA GLN A 38 28.41 9.98 4.59
C GLN A 38 27.59 8.98 3.79
N THR A 39 27.95 7.70 3.91
CA THR A 39 27.20 6.57 3.34
C THR A 39 26.29 5.90 4.38
N SER A 40 26.42 6.28 5.66
CA SER A 40 25.57 5.81 6.75
C SER A 40 25.20 6.93 7.75
N LEU A 41 24.00 6.85 8.32
CA LEU A 41 23.52 7.68 9.42
C LEU A 41 23.23 6.79 10.62
N THR A 42 24.00 6.96 11.70
CA THR A 42 23.81 6.21 12.94
C THR A 42 23.03 7.04 13.96
N ARG A 43 21.94 6.48 14.47
CA ARG A 43 21.12 7.06 15.53
C ARG A 43 21.11 6.11 16.71
N ALA A 44 21.43 6.61 17.90
CA ALA A 44 21.46 5.80 19.10
C ALA A 44 20.68 6.47 20.23
N GLN A 45 19.94 5.67 20.99
CA GLN A 45 19.26 6.10 22.20
C GLN A 45 19.26 4.99 23.24
N THR A 46 18.99 5.34 24.50
CA THR A 46 18.76 4.36 25.57
C THR A 46 17.38 4.60 26.16
N ILE A 47 16.56 3.54 26.19
CA ILE A 47 15.21 3.58 26.74
C ILE A 47 15.11 2.74 28.01
N LYS A 48 14.16 3.08 28.89
CA LYS A 48 13.79 2.24 30.03
C LYS A 48 12.71 1.26 29.59
N THR A 49 12.93 -0.01 29.87
CA THR A 49 12.00 -1.12 29.65
C THR A 49 11.69 -1.79 31.00
N GLY A 50 10.71 -2.70 31.03
CA GLY A 50 10.42 -3.50 32.23
C GLY A 50 11.61 -4.36 32.69
N GLN A 51 12.56 -4.65 31.79
CA GLN A 51 13.75 -5.46 32.05
C GLN A 51 15.01 -4.61 32.32
N GLY A 52 14.87 -3.28 32.39
CA GLY A 52 15.98 -2.35 32.62
C GLY A 52 16.28 -1.43 31.43
N LEU A 53 17.51 -0.95 31.34
CA LEU A 53 17.94 -0.03 30.28
C LEU A 53 18.27 -0.80 28.99
N LEU A 54 17.60 -0.46 27.90
CA LEU A 54 17.84 -1.02 26.57
C LEU A 54 18.51 0.03 25.68
N LYS A 55 19.70 -0.32 25.16
CA LYS A 55 20.39 0.48 24.14
C LYS A 55 19.86 0.11 22.77
N GLN A 56 19.52 1.13 21.99
CA GLN A 56 18.93 1.00 20.66
C GLN A 56 19.82 1.72 19.65
N GLU A 57 20.14 1.07 18.54
CA GLU A 57 20.82 1.69 17.39
C GLU A 57 19.96 1.55 16.14
N TRP A 58 19.90 2.61 15.35
CA TRP A 58 19.19 2.68 14.09
C TRP A 58 20.14 3.28 13.05
N ILE A 59 20.66 2.42 12.19
CA ILE A 59 21.69 2.77 11.22
C ILE A 59 21.05 2.73 9.84
N VAL A 60 20.95 3.87 9.17
CA VAL A 60 20.45 3.96 7.80
C VAL A 60 21.65 4.02 6.86
N THR A 61 21.70 3.15 5.86
CA THR A 61 22.63 3.25 4.73
C THR A 61 21.85 3.60 3.47
N ALA A 62 22.45 4.40 2.60
CA ALA A 62 21.84 4.82 1.34
C ALA A 62 22.74 4.51 0.15
N SER A 63 22.13 4.34 -1.02
CA SER A 63 22.86 4.20 -2.26
C SER A 63 23.62 5.48 -2.62
N GLY A 64 24.82 5.34 -3.19
CA GLY A 64 25.63 6.49 -3.61
C GLY A 64 24.99 7.31 -4.74
N GLN A 65 24.05 6.73 -5.50
CA GLN A 65 23.40 7.39 -6.62
C GLN A 65 22.28 8.36 -6.20
N HIS A 66 21.50 8.00 -5.17
CA HIS A 66 20.29 8.76 -4.81
C HIS A 66 20.35 9.39 -3.42
N GLY A 67 21.29 8.97 -2.57
CA GLY A 67 21.50 9.54 -1.23
C GLY A 67 20.38 9.21 -0.24
N PHE A 68 20.44 9.85 0.94
CA PHE A 68 19.48 9.60 2.01
C PHE A 68 18.10 10.19 1.72
N PRO A 69 17.04 9.58 2.28
CA PRO A 69 15.70 10.14 2.21
C PRO A 69 15.66 11.57 2.74
N GLN A 70 14.85 12.38 2.06
CA GLN A 70 14.54 13.76 2.35
C GLN A 70 13.17 13.83 3.01
N PRO A 71 12.79 14.96 3.63
CA PRO A 71 11.49 15.05 4.29
C PRO A 71 10.28 14.82 3.38
N ALA A 72 10.43 15.11 2.08
CA ALA A 72 9.40 14.84 1.07
C ALA A 72 9.11 13.34 0.89
N ASP A 73 10.09 12.49 1.19
CA ASP A 73 9.99 11.05 0.97
C ASP A 73 9.14 10.40 2.07
N ASP A 74 9.12 10.98 3.28
CA ASP A 74 8.17 10.61 4.33
C ASP A 74 6.72 10.87 3.90
N ASP A 75 6.47 11.97 3.15
CA ASP A 75 5.13 12.29 2.63
C ASP A 75 4.66 11.21 1.64
N VAL A 76 5.55 10.80 0.72
CA VAL A 76 5.30 9.76 -0.29
C VAL A 76 5.08 8.41 0.40
N LEU A 77 5.92 8.05 1.36
CA LEU A 77 5.78 6.81 2.11
C LEU A 77 4.44 6.75 2.86
N LEU A 78 4.05 7.82 3.57
CA LEU A 78 2.75 7.90 4.24
C LEU A 78 1.59 7.85 3.25
N GLY A 79 1.74 8.47 2.07
CA GLY A 79 0.74 8.39 1.01
C GLY A 79 0.56 6.96 0.51
N LEU A 80 1.65 6.23 0.27
CA LEU A 80 1.60 4.82 -0.12
C LEU A 80 0.99 3.93 0.97
N ILE A 81 1.36 4.11 2.23
CA ILE A 81 0.77 3.37 3.36
C ILE A 81 -0.73 3.68 3.47
N HIS A 82 -1.13 4.93 3.22
CA HIS A 82 -2.54 5.30 3.20
C HIS A 82 -3.31 4.59 2.08
N LEU A 83 -2.80 4.61 0.85
CA LEU A 83 -3.42 3.90 -0.28
C LEU A 83 -3.53 2.39 0.01
N ALA A 84 -2.46 1.79 0.57
CA ALA A 84 -2.51 0.40 1.02
C ALA A 84 -3.60 0.16 2.07
N SER A 85 -3.80 1.12 2.98
CA SER A 85 -4.84 1.05 4.01
C SER A 85 -6.27 1.19 3.46
N GLU A 86 -6.47 1.91 2.36
CA GLU A 86 -7.77 1.99 1.67
C GLU A 86 -8.18 0.64 1.07
N GLU A 87 -7.21 -0.19 0.70
CA GLU A 87 -7.41 -1.58 0.29
C GLU A 87 -7.35 -2.58 1.48
N ASN A 88 -7.45 -2.08 2.72
CA ASN A 88 -7.33 -2.88 3.95
C ASN A 88 -6.04 -3.70 4.05
N PHE A 89 -4.96 -3.25 3.42
CA PHE A 89 -3.71 -4.00 3.32
C PHE A 89 -3.93 -5.43 2.79
N SER A 90 -4.74 -5.57 1.73
CA SER A 90 -4.96 -6.84 1.03
C SER A 90 -3.73 -7.31 0.22
N HIS A 91 -2.93 -6.36 -0.28
CA HIS A 91 -1.78 -6.62 -1.13
C HIS A 91 -0.55 -5.84 -0.66
N GLN A 92 0.61 -6.49 -0.71
CA GLN A 92 1.90 -5.87 -0.41
C GLN A 92 2.33 -4.83 -1.47
N THR A 93 1.77 -4.95 -2.67
CA THR A 93 2.02 -4.03 -3.79
C THR A 93 0.92 -3.00 -3.85
N VAL A 94 1.30 -1.73 -3.74
CA VAL A 94 0.40 -0.59 -3.73
C VAL A 94 0.34 0.01 -5.13
N SER A 95 -0.84 0.01 -5.74
CA SER A 95 -1.07 0.64 -7.05
C SER A 95 -1.48 2.09 -6.88
N PHE A 96 -0.95 3.00 -7.70
CA PHE A 96 -1.26 4.43 -7.61
C PHE A 96 -1.11 5.14 -8.96
N SER A 97 -1.79 6.28 -9.09
CA SER A 97 -1.47 7.26 -10.13
C SER A 97 -0.63 8.38 -9.52
N ARG A 98 0.34 8.92 -10.27
CA ARG A 98 1.15 10.07 -9.82
C ARG A 98 0.27 11.28 -9.47
N TYR A 99 -0.76 11.53 -10.28
CA TYR A 99 -1.77 12.55 -10.03
C TYR A 99 -2.51 12.34 -8.70
N GLY A 100 -3.02 11.12 -8.45
CA GLY A 100 -3.74 10.79 -7.23
C GLY A 100 -2.87 10.94 -5.99
N LEU A 101 -1.62 10.46 -6.06
CA LEU A 101 -0.66 10.56 -4.97
C LEU A 101 -0.28 12.01 -4.67
N CYS A 102 0.00 12.83 -5.69
CA CYS A 102 0.26 14.26 -5.51
C CYS A 102 -0.96 14.97 -4.90
N LYS A 103 -2.17 14.70 -5.39
CA LYS A 103 -3.40 15.27 -4.83
C LYS A 103 -3.59 14.89 -3.34
N LEU A 104 -3.35 13.63 -2.99
CA LEU A 104 -3.43 13.13 -1.61
C LEU A 104 -2.49 13.89 -0.67
N MET A 105 -1.25 14.11 -1.10
CA MET A 105 -0.24 14.84 -0.32
C MET A 105 -0.42 16.37 -0.35
N GLY A 106 -1.42 16.86 -1.08
CA GLY A 106 -1.65 18.29 -1.28
C GLY A 106 -0.59 18.96 -2.16
N TRP A 107 0.13 18.21 -2.99
CA TRP A 107 1.12 18.77 -3.92
C TRP A 107 0.45 19.22 -5.21
N VAL A 108 0.93 20.33 -5.79
CA VAL A 108 0.47 20.78 -7.11
C VAL A 108 0.80 19.72 -8.17
N ASN A 109 -0.19 19.35 -8.98
CA ASN A 109 -0.01 18.38 -10.06
C ASN A 109 0.77 19.00 -11.22
N ASN A 110 2.09 18.78 -11.25
CA ASN A 110 2.97 19.24 -12.31
C ASN A 110 4.14 18.25 -12.50
N GLY A 111 4.85 18.36 -13.63
CA GLY A 111 5.97 17.46 -13.96
C GLY A 111 7.05 17.42 -12.87
N ARG A 112 7.39 18.57 -12.27
CA ARG A 112 8.38 18.68 -11.19
C ARG A 112 7.99 17.84 -9.96
N ASN A 113 6.73 17.89 -9.54
CA ASN A 113 6.27 17.10 -8.40
C ASN A 113 6.14 15.61 -8.72
N TYR A 114 5.89 15.25 -9.98
CA TYR A 114 5.95 13.86 -10.43
C TYR A 114 7.38 13.30 -10.40
N GLU A 115 8.36 14.06 -10.88
CA GLU A 115 9.79 13.73 -10.77
C GLU A 115 10.22 13.63 -9.31
N ARG A 116 9.66 14.49 -8.43
CA ARG A 116 9.92 14.45 -6.99
C ARG A 116 9.38 13.17 -6.34
N VAL A 117 8.20 12.70 -6.74
CA VAL A 117 7.64 11.40 -6.31
C VAL A 117 8.56 10.26 -6.76
N GLU A 118 8.97 10.26 -8.03
CA GLU A 118 9.85 9.22 -8.57
C GLU A 118 11.22 9.21 -7.88
N SER A 119 11.80 10.38 -7.64
CA SER A 119 13.04 10.54 -6.88
C SER A 119 12.92 10.04 -5.44
N ALA A 120 11.76 10.22 -4.82
CA ALA A 120 11.47 9.67 -3.49
C ALA A 120 11.43 8.15 -3.51
N LEU A 121 10.78 7.54 -4.51
CA LEU A 121 10.74 6.08 -4.68
C LEU A 121 12.15 5.50 -4.87
N HIS A 122 12.98 6.13 -5.72
CA HIS A 122 14.39 5.75 -5.88
C HIS A 122 15.16 5.76 -4.56
N ARG A 123 15.00 6.80 -3.73
CA ARG A 123 15.66 6.87 -2.41
C ARG A 123 15.12 5.84 -1.43
N LEU A 124 13.80 5.66 -1.37
CA LEU A 124 13.15 4.69 -0.47
C LEU A 124 13.49 3.24 -0.82
N THR A 125 13.69 2.93 -2.10
CA THR A 125 14.20 1.62 -2.56
C THR A 125 15.70 1.48 -2.35
N GLY A 126 16.45 2.58 -2.43
CA GLY A 126 17.91 2.59 -2.30
C GLY A 126 18.46 2.55 -0.87
N ILE A 127 17.61 2.53 0.16
CA ILE A 127 18.05 2.50 1.56
C ILE A 127 17.96 1.12 2.20
N ARG A 128 18.87 0.87 3.16
CA ARG A 128 18.77 -0.23 4.12
C ARG A 128 18.89 0.30 5.54
N ILE A 129 18.15 -0.32 6.45
CA ILE A 129 18.09 0.04 7.86
C ILE A 129 18.58 -1.15 8.66
N ASN A 130 19.67 -0.97 9.40
CA ASN A 130 20.14 -1.90 10.42
C ASN A 130 19.69 -1.39 11.80
N ALA A 131 18.59 -1.96 12.26
CA ALA A 131 18.00 -1.68 13.55
C ALA A 131 18.56 -2.68 14.57
N LYS A 132 19.45 -2.27 15.47
CA LYS A 132 19.93 -3.12 16.57
C LYS A 132 19.11 -2.86 17.82
N GLN A 133 18.39 -3.89 18.30
CA GLN A 133 17.50 -3.80 19.48
C GLN A 133 16.51 -2.62 19.41
N SER A 134 16.13 -2.21 18.20
CA SER A 134 15.39 -0.97 17.95
C SER A 134 14.15 -1.18 17.08
N PHE A 135 14.03 -2.32 16.41
CA PHE A 135 12.82 -2.70 15.69
C PHE A 135 11.86 -3.39 16.64
N TYR A 136 10.69 -2.83 16.89
CA TYR A 136 9.64 -3.51 17.65
C TYR A 136 8.95 -4.53 16.76
N ASP A 137 9.04 -5.79 17.16
CA ASP A 137 8.36 -6.92 16.52
C ASP A 137 6.99 -7.11 17.20
N GLY A 138 5.91 -6.91 16.44
CA GLY A 138 4.54 -7.00 16.96
C GLY A 138 4.10 -8.44 17.28
N GLU A 139 4.69 -9.43 16.62
CA GLU A 139 4.41 -10.85 16.86
C GLU A 139 5.07 -11.30 18.18
N ARG A 140 6.36 -10.98 18.34
CA ARG A 140 7.13 -11.33 19.55
C ARG A 140 6.89 -10.40 20.73
N LYS A 141 6.35 -9.20 20.47
CA LYS A 141 6.12 -8.11 21.43
C LYS A 141 7.41 -7.62 22.11
N GLU A 142 8.54 -7.69 21.42
CA GLU A 142 9.85 -7.29 21.92
C GLU A 142 10.63 -6.45 20.89
N TYR A 143 11.70 -5.80 21.35
CA TYR A 143 12.64 -5.13 20.44
C TYR A 143 13.67 -6.14 19.93
N VAL A 144 13.79 -6.26 18.62
CA VAL A 144 14.73 -7.18 17.94
C VAL A 144 15.80 -6.41 17.16
N SER A 145 16.87 -7.13 16.84
CA SER A 145 17.85 -6.68 15.87
C SER A 145 17.47 -7.17 14.47
N LYS A 146 17.35 -6.26 13.50
CA LYS A 146 16.87 -6.58 12.16
C LYS A 146 17.49 -5.65 11.11
N VAL A 147 17.81 -6.21 9.94
CA VAL A 147 18.24 -5.43 8.76
C VAL A 147 17.14 -5.52 7.70
N PHE A 148 16.61 -4.38 7.27
CA PHE A 148 15.45 -4.35 6.38
C PHE A 148 15.47 -3.14 5.43
N GLY A 149 14.66 -3.19 4.37
CA GLY A 149 14.41 -2.07 3.44
C GLY A 149 13.03 -1.46 3.68
N ILE A 150 12.66 -0.41 2.93
CA ILE A 150 11.31 0.20 3.03
C ILE A 150 10.44 -0.18 1.82
N ILE A 151 10.95 0.05 0.61
CA ILE A 151 10.31 -0.34 -0.65
C ILE A 151 11.25 -1.31 -1.36
N ASP A 152 10.75 -2.49 -1.76
CA ASP A 152 11.59 -3.48 -2.44
C ASP A 152 11.69 -3.21 -3.94
N SER A 153 10.60 -2.76 -4.56
CA SER A 153 10.57 -2.41 -5.98
C SER A 153 9.46 -1.41 -6.28
N PHE A 154 9.59 -0.68 -7.38
CA PHE A 154 8.54 0.19 -7.90
C PHE A 154 8.59 0.23 -9.42
N GLN A 155 7.46 0.58 -10.04
CA GLN A 155 7.38 0.90 -11.46
C GLN A 155 6.54 2.16 -11.62
N VAL A 156 7.07 3.17 -12.30
CA VAL A 156 6.31 4.35 -12.69
C VAL A 156 5.81 4.16 -14.11
N SER A 157 4.48 4.19 -14.30
CA SER A 157 3.95 4.13 -15.65
C SER A 157 4.03 5.47 -16.38
N SER A 158 4.43 5.41 -17.65
CA SER A 158 4.43 6.53 -18.59
C SER A 158 3.08 6.73 -19.29
N HIS A 159 2.24 5.69 -19.34
CA HIS A 159 0.94 5.74 -20.03
C HIS A 159 -0.16 6.15 -19.06
N ARG A 160 -1.05 7.06 -19.47
CA ARG A 160 -2.13 7.59 -18.63
C ARG A 160 -3.11 6.52 -18.14
N ASP A 161 -3.26 5.43 -18.88
CA ASP A 161 -4.24 4.37 -18.61
C ASP A 161 -3.70 3.22 -17.75
N SER A 162 -2.43 3.29 -17.32
CA SER A 162 -1.81 2.24 -16.50
C SER A 162 -1.30 2.82 -15.20
N LEU A 163 -1.52 2.08 -14.11
CA LEU A 163 -1.12 2.49 -12.78
C LEU A 163 0.37 2.25 -12.57
N SER A 164 0.99 3.14 -11.81
CA SER A 164 2.28 2.87 -11.18
C SER A 164 2.09 1.93 -10.00
N TYR A 165 3.14 1.24 -9.58
CA TYR A 165 3.12 0.47 -8.35
C TYR A 165 4.38 0.67 -7.50
N ALA A 166 4.25 0.41 -6.20
CA ALA A 166 5.36 0.26 -5.27
C ALA A 166 5.10 -0.95 -4.36
N ARG A 167 6.07 -1.86 -4.25
CA ARG A 167 6.02 -3.02 -3.37
C ARG A 167 6.69 -2.68 -2.04
N LEU A 168 5.91 -2.68 -0.96
CA LEU A 168 6.45 -2.52 0.40
C LEU A 168 7.40 -3.68 0.71
N SER A 169 8.46 -3.44 1.48
CA SER A 169 9.38 -4.50 1.87
C SER A 169 8.68 -5.59 2.68
N ASP A 170 9.18 -6.83 2.62
CA ASP A 170 8.60 -7.95 3.40
C ASP A 170 8.55 -7.64 4.90
N ASP A 171 9.56 -6.96 5.42
CA ASP A 171 9.65 -6.59 6.83
C ASP A 171 8.67 -5.50 7.22
N LEU A 172 8.51 -4.48 6.37
CA LEU A 172 7.52 -3.42 6.58
C LEU A 172 6.10 -3.99 6.48
N TRP A 173 5.86 -4.84 5.48
CA TRP A 173 4.59 -5.52 5.28
C TRP A 173 4.22 -6.40 6.48
N THR A 174 5.15 -7.24 6.94
CA THR A 174 4.94 -8.08 8.12
C THR A 174 4.63 -7.23 9.35
N SER A 175 5.36 -6.12 9.55
CA SER A 175 5.09 -5.18 10.65
C SER A 175 3.67 -4.62 10.61
N ILE A 176 3.20 -4.23 9.41
CA ILE A 176 1.83 -3.75 9.18
C ILE A 176 0.81 -4.85 9.48
N GLN A 177 1.01 -6.07 8.99
CA GLN A 177 0.13 -7.23 9.21
C GLN A 177 0.05 -7.63 10.69
N CYS A 178 1.14 -7.46 11.45
CA CYS A 178 1.17 -7.63 12.90
C CYS A 178 0.55 -6.44 13.67
N ASN A 179 -0.19 -5.55 12.99
CA ASN A 179 -0.85 -4.37 13.55
C ASN A 179 0.10 -3.40 14.27
N ASN A 180 1.37 -3.31 13.84
CA ASN A 180 2.33 -2.34 14.34
C ASN A 180 2.17 -0.96 13.68
N ILE A 181 0.93 -0.52 13.54
CA ILE A 181 0.51 0.73 12.88
C ILE A 181 -0.44 1.51 13.79
N LYS A 182 -0.48 2.84 13.65
CA LYS A 182 -1.44 3.70 14.35
C LYS A 182 -2.25 4.53 13.37
N PRO A 183 -3.50 4.90 13.72
CA PRO A 183 -4.19 5.96 12.99
C PRO A 183 -3.41 7.27 13.11
N ILE A 184 -3.37 8.02 12.02
CA ILE A 184 -2.80 9.37 11.97
C ILE A 184 -3.75 10.28 11.20
N ASP A 185 -3.92 11.53 11.65
CA ASP A 185 -4.66 12.54 10.88
C ASP A 185 -3.74 13.12 9.81
N LEU A 186 -3.87 12.59 8.60
CA LEU A 186 -3.08 12.99 7.44
C LEU A 186 -3.46 14.38 6.93
N ALA A 187 -4.71 14.81 7.11
CA ALA A 187 -5.12 16.17 6.74
C ALA A 187 -4.36 17.19 7.58
N THR A 188 -4.25 16.96 8.90
CA THR A 188 -3.40 17.77 9.78
C THR A 188 -1.93 17.66 9.36
N TYR A 189 -1.42 16.45 9.12
CA TYR A 189 -0.02 16.23 8.75
C TYR A 189 0.41 16.98 7.48
N TYR A 190 -0.33 16.85 6.38
CA TYR A 190 0.04 17.47 5.10
C TYR A 190 -0.11 19.00 5.12
N ASN A 191 -0.96 19.54 6.00
CA ASN A 191 -1.10 20.99 6.22
C ASN A 191 0.05 21.60 7.04
N LEU A 192 0.87 20.81 7.73
CA LEU A 192 2.07 21.31 8.38
C LEU A 192 3.09 21.73 7.31
N ARG A 193 3.58 22.96 7.38
CA ARG A 193 4.54 23.54 6.44
C ARG A 193 5.95 23.14 6.79
N SER A 194 6.29 23.05 8.08
CA SER A 194 7.63 22.67 8.48
C SER A 194 7.85 21.16 8.39
N PRO A 195 8.90 20.70 7.67
CA PRO A 195 9.33 19.31 7.69
C PRO A 195 9.61 18.78 9.10
N ILE A 196 10.16 19.64 9.97
CA ILE A 196 10.43 19.31 11.36
C ILE A 196 9.12 19.15 12.13
N ALA A 197 8.12 20.00 11.88
CA ALA A 197 6.82 19.89 12.53
C ALA A 197 6.11 18.60 12.12
N ARG A 198 6.15 18.22 10.84
CA ARG A 198 5.64 16.92 10.35
C ARG A 198 6.29 15.74 11.07
N ARG A 199 7.61 15.76 11.19
CA ARG A 199 8.34 14.69 11.86
C ARG A 199 8.06 14.62 13.35
N LEU A 200 7.99 15.78 14.02
CA LEU A 200 7.55 15.90 15.41
C LEU A 200 6.13 15.38 15.60
N TYR A 201 5.21 15.71 14.70
CA TYR A 201 3.82 15.27 14.76
C TYR A 201 3.73 13.74 14.75
N ARG A 202 4.39 13.06 13.80
CA ARG A 202 4.44 11.58 13.74
C ARG A 202 4.96 10.97 15.03
N PHE A 203 6.11 11.45 15.51
CA PHE A 203 6.77 10.95 16.71
C PHE A 203 5.94 11.18 17.98
N LEU A 204 5.47 12.41 18.18
CA LEU A 204 4.76 12.81 19.40
C LEU A 204 3.35 12.23 19.45
N ASP A 205 2.70 12.03 18.31
CA ASP A 205 1.38 11.39 18.25
C ASP A 205 1.41 9.95 18.76
N LYS A 206 2.50 9.21 18.49
CA LYS A 206 2.75 7.90 19.12
C LYS A 206 2.86 7.99 20.65
N ARG A 207 3.49 9.05 21.18
CA ARG A 207 3.72 9.23 22.63
C ARG A 207 2.51 9.81 23.37
N ARG A 208 1.60 10.45 22.63
CA ARG A 208 0.38 11.08 23.14
C ARG A 208 -0.64 10.06 23.65
N LEU A 209 -0.64 8.84 23.10
CA LEU A 209 -1.56 7.78 23.50
C LEU A 209 -1.54 7.61 25.04
N ASN A 210 -2.63 8.07 25.68
CA ASN A 210 -2.86 8.04 27.13
C ASN A 210 -1.95 8.91 28.01
N LYS A 211 -1.30 9.96 27.46
CA LYS A 211 -0.46 10.88 28.23
C LYS A 211 -0.84 12.33 27.99
N SER A 212 -0.91 13.12 29.06
CA SER A 212 -1.12 14.58 28.99
C SER A 212 0.18 15.34 28.70
N SER A 213 1.33 14.73 29.02
CA SER A 213 2.64 15.28 28.71
C SER A 213 3.67 14.19 28.44
N PHE A 214 4.69 14.54 27.69
CA PHE A 214 5.81 13.65 27.36
C PHE A 214 7.12 14.42 27.45
N GLU A 215 8.16 13.75 27.94
CA GLU A 215 9.45 14.36 28.21
C GLU A 215 10.57 13.46 27.72
N LEU A 216 11.56 14.08 27.06
CA LEU A 216 12.74 13.40 26.59
C LEU A 216 13.95 14.35 26.52
N GLU A 217 15.11 13.76 26.29
CA GLU A 217 16.35 14.48 26.07
C GLU A 217 16.34 15.20 24.72
N LEU A 218 16.79 16.45 24.70
CA LEU A 218 16.74 17.33 23.54
C LEU A 218 17.63 16.84 22.39
N GLU A 219 18.80 16.29 22.71
CA GLU A 219 19.75 15.79 21.72
C GLU A 219 19.24 14.51 21.04
N SER A 220 18.73 13.57 21.83
CA SER A 220 18.06 12.36 21.32
C SER A 220 16.87 12.71 20.42
N LEU A 221 16.02 13.67 20.84
CA LEU A 221 14.94 14.16 19.99
C LEU A 221 15.44 14.64 18.63
N ALA A 222 16.45 15.51 18.63
CA ALA A 222 16.98 16.13 17.43
C ALA A 222 17.60 15.10 16.47
N LYS A 223 18.48 14.23 16.98
CA LYS A 223 19.27 13.30 16.16
C LYS A 223 18.49 12.04 15.78
N VAL A 224 17.78 11.45 16.74
CA VAL A 224 17.15 10.14 16.58
C VAL A 224 15.75 10.27 15.99
N ASN A 225 14.90 11.06 16.65
CA ASN A 225 13.48 11.10 16.30
C ASN A 225 13.20 12.03 15.12
N ILE A 226 13.88 13.19 15.06
CA ILE A 226 13.68 14.17 13.98
C ILE A 226 14.65 13.94 12.82
N GLY A 227 15.87 13.47 13.11
CA GLY A 227 16.90 13.29 12.09
C GLY A 227 17.53 14.60 11.61
N LEU A 228 17.64 15.61 12.49
CA LEU A 228 18.34 16.87 12.17
C LEU A 228 19.82 16.61 11.88
N ALA A 229 20.33 17.20 10.79
CA ALA A 229 21.76 17.14 10.49
C ALA A 229 22.57 17.71 11.67
N SER A 230 23.63 16.98 12.05
CA SER A 230 24.39 17.25 13.28
C SER A 230 25.56 18.21 13.07
N SER A 231 26.11 18.32 11.86
CA SER A 231 27.29 19.16 11.57
C SER A 231 27.14 20.64 11.92
N SER A 232 25.92 21.19 11.88
CA SER A 232 25.65 22.61 12.16
C SER A 232 25.01 22.87 13.53
N ARG A 233 24.71 21.82 14.31
CA ARG A 233 23.93 21.90 15.56
C ARG A 233 24.67 21.21 16.70
N VAL A 234 25.83 21.78 17.03
CA VAL A 234 26.71 21.32 18.11
C VAL A 234 26.14 21.69 19.48
N TYR A 235 25.43 22.83 19.57
CA TYR A 235 24.94 23.36 20.84
C TYR A 235 23.42 23.19 21.03
N PRO A 236 22.95 22.93 22.27
CA PRO A 236 21.52 22.85 22.58
C PRO A 236 20.71 24.10 22.19
N SER A 237 21.31 25.28 22.23
CA SER A 237 20.67 26.54 21.80
C SER A 237 20.29 26.53 20.31
N GLN A 238 21.17 25.99 19.45
CA GLN A 238 20.93 25.89 18.01
C GLN A 238 19.82 24.87 17.70
N ILE A 239 19.76 23.78 18.47
CA ILE A 239 18.65 22.82 18.39
C ILE A 239 17.34 23.51 18.77
N LYS A 240 17.28 24.22 19.91
CA LYS A 240 16.07 24.96 20.33
C LYS A 240 15.64 25.98 19.28
N GLN A 241 16.57 26.73 18.70
CA GLN A 241 16.27 27.69 17.63
C GLN A 241 15.62 27.01 16.41
N SER A 242 16.15 25.86 16.02
CA SER A 242 15.63 25.07 14.88
C SER A 242 14.24 24.50 15.16
N LEU A 243 13.94 24.19 16.43
CA LEU A 243 12.65 23.65 16.85
C LEU A 243 11.60 24.72 17.17
N ALA A 244 11.99 25.99 17.35
CA ALA A 244 11.10 27.05 17.81
C ALA A 244 9.91 27.29 16.86
N ALA A 245 10.16 27.47 15.56
CA ALA A 245 9.09 27.66 14.58
C ALA A 245 8.19 26.41 14.43
N PRO A 246 8.75 25.18 14.30
CA PRO A 246 7.96 23.95 14.33
C PRO A 246 7.08 23.78 15.57
N HIS A 247 7.57 24.15 16.76
CA HIS A 247 6.79 24.06 18.00
C HIS A 247 5.62 25.05 17.99
N ARG A 248 5.86 26.29 17.58
CA ARG A 248 4.79 27.29 17.41
C ARG A 248 3.73 26.83 16.41
N GLU A 249 4.14 26.18 15.32
CA GLU A 249 3.21 25.62 14.34
C GLU A 249 2.31 24.55 14.95
N LEU A 250 2.88 23.61 15.71
CA LEU A 250 2.14 22.57 16.42
C LEU A 250 1.26 23.11 17.56
N GLU A 251 1.68 24.19 18.23
CA GLU A 251 0.87 24.90 19.22
C GLU A 251 -0.32 25.62 18.56
N LYS A 252 -0.09 26.27 17.41
CA LYS A 252 -1.13 27.01 16.67
C LYS A 252 -2.28 26.11 16.21
N ILE A 253 -1.99 24.88 15.79
CA ILE A 253 -3.01 23.90 15.39
C ILE A 253 -3.63 23.16 16.60
N GLY A 254 -3.24 23.50 17.83
CA GLY A 254 -3.77 22.90 19.05
C GLY A 254 -3.26 21.49 19.34
N PHE A 255 -2.29 20.97 18.59
CA PHE A 255 -1.68 19.67 18.86
C PHE A 255 -0.86 19.69 20.16
N LEU A 256 -0.12 20.78 20.38
CA LEU A 256 0.58 21.07 21.62
C LEU A 256 -0.11 22.23 22.35
N SER A 257 -0.17 22.15 23.67
CA SER A 257 -0.59 23.28 24.52
C SER A 257 0.59 24.06 25.08
N ASN A 258 1.73 23.39 25.26
CA ASN A 258 2.92 24.02 25.81
C ASN A 258 4.19 23.20 25.53
N VAL A 259 5.30 23.89 25.24
CA VAL A 259 6.65 23.31 25.21
C VAL A 259 7.55 23.99 26.24
N LYS A 260 8.21 23.20 27.10
CA LYS A 260 9.21 23.71 28.07
C LYS A 260 10.55 23.03 27.89
N TYR A 261 11.60 23.84 27.89
CA TYR A 261 12.98 23.37 27.97
C TYR A 261 13.53 23.56 29.38
N PHE A 262 14.25 22.59 29.90
CA PHE A 262 14.88 22.67 31.22
C PHE A 262 16.10 21.75 31.29
N LEU A 263 16.95 21.97 32.29
CA LEU A 263 18.13 21.15 32.53
C LEU A 263 17.75 19.97 33.45
N GLY A 264 18.04 18.75 33.02
CA GLY A 264 17.83 17.55 33.85
C GLY A 264 18.91 17.37 34.91
N ASN A 265 18.69 16.42 35.82
CA ASN A 265 19.63 16.10 36.92
C ASN A 265 21.02 15.68 36.42
N ASN A 266 21.09 15.11 35.22
CA ASN A 266 22.33 14.71 34.55
C ASN A 266 23.01 15.86 33.78
N LYS A 267 22.57 17.11 33.97
CA LYS A 267 23.00 18.30 33.20
C LYS A 267 22.74 18.22 31.70
N ALA A 268 21.91 17.28 31.23
CA ALA A 268 21.46 17.23 29.84
C ALA A 268 20.22 18.10 29.66
N TRP A 269 20.13 18.81 28.52
CA TRP A 269 18.93 19.55 28.17
C TRP A 269 17.79 18.60 27.84
N ARG A 270 16.61 18.89 28.40
CA ARG A 270 15.38 18.12 28.18
C ARG A 270 14.29 19.04 27.67
N VAL A 271 13.34 18.44 26.96
CA VAL A 271 12.13 19.11 26.48
C VAL A 271 10.92 18.34 26.96
N LYS A 272 9.96 19.07 27.52
CA LYS A 272 8.65 18.57 27.93
C LYS A 272 7.58 19.15 27.02
N TYR A 273 6.87 18.26 26.36
CA TYR A 273 5.69 18.53 25.56
C TYR A 273 4.44 18.33 26.41
N THR A 274 3.55 19.31 26.42
CA THR A 274 2.19 19.15 26.96
C THR A 274 1.23 19.12 25.78
N PHE A 275 0.42 18.07 25.69
CA PHE A 275 -0.48 17.87 24.57
C PHE A 275 -1.72 18.77 24.72
N GLY A 276 -2.31 19.17 23.59
CA GLY A 276 -3.59 19.85 23.57
C GLY A 276 -4.74 18.96 24.05
N LYS A 277 -5.75 19.56 24.67
CA LYS A 277 -6.98 18.86 25.12
C LYS A 277 -7.87 18.43 23.95
N GLY A 278 -7.74 19.08 22.79
CA GLY A 278 -8.42 18.69 21.56
C GLY A 278 -7.73 17.45 20.97
N ASN A 279 -8.39 16.31 21.04
CA ASN A 279 -7.95 15.15 20.29
C ASN A 279 -8.67 15.24 18.93
N PRO A 280 -7.97 15.45 17.80
CA PRO A 280 -8.63 15.49 16.49
C PRO A 280 -9.45 14.22 16.21
N LEU A 281 -9.10 13.12 16.88
CA LEU A 281 -9.78 11.83 16.80
C LEU A 281 -10.89 11.61 17.86
N LYS A 282 -11.19 12.55 18.77
CA LYS A 282 -12.31 12.46 19.74
C LYS A 282 -13.29 13.63 19.75
N ASP A 283 -13.11 14.68 18.94
CA ASP A 283 -14.09 15.77 18.87
C ASP A 283 -15.35 15.32 18.11
N LYS A 284 -16.23 14.60 18.82
CA LYS A 284 -17.66 14.53 18.52
C LYS A 284 -18.27 15.90 18.82
N PRO A 285 -18.94 16.58 17.87
CA PRO A 285 -19.98 17.52 18.22
C PRO A 285 -21.18 16.71 18.71
N THR A 286 -21.44 16.80 20.00
CA THR A 286 -22.69 16.39 20.64
C THR A 286 -23.85 17.15 20.00
N VAL A 287 -24.76 16.44 19.33
CA VAL A 287 -26.17 16.83 19.31
C VAL A 287 -26.92 15.71 20.02
N ALA A 288 -27.49 16.06 21.16
CA ALA A 288 -28.15 15.15 22.07
C ALA A 288 -29.47 14.64 21.49
N ALA A 289 -29.67 13.33 21.58
CA ALA A 289 -30.98 12.75 21.86
C ALA A 289 -30.75 11.52 22.74
N ALA A 290 -31.25 11.60 23.96
CA ALA A 290 -31.14 10.58 24.99
C ALA A 290 -31.88 9.29 24.61
N LEU A 291 -31.43 8.16 25.14
CA LEU A 291 -32.19 7.04 25.75
C LEU A 291 -31.17 6.00 26.29
N PRO A 292 -31.54 5.16 27.28
CA PRO A 292 -30.83 5.05 28.54
C PRO A 292 -29.77 3.95 28.59
N THR A 293 -28.76 4.18 29.42
CA THR A 293 -27.78 3.19 29.88
C THR A 293 -28.49 2.13 30.72
N VAL A 294 -28.65 0.91 30.20
CA VAL A 294 -28.79 -0.28 31.04
C VAL A 294 -27.44 -0.98 31.06
N ALA A 295 -26.74 -0.85 32.18
CA ALA A 295 -25.62 -1.70 32.51
C ALA A 295 -26.18 -3.11 32.77
N ALA A 296 -25.80 -4.08 31.94
CA ALA A 296 -25.94 -5.50 32.22
C ALA A 296 -24.63 -6.22 31.87
N PRO A 297 -24.28 -7.31 32.58
CA PRO A 297 -22.96 -7.92 32.54
C PRO A 297 -22.72 -8.59 31.20
N VAL A 298 -21.49 -8.48 30.67
CA VAL A 298 -21.03 -9.19 29.48
C VAL A 298 -21.10 -10.70 29.73
N PRO A 299 -21.93 -11.49 29.00
CA PRO A 299 -21.86 -12.94 29.04
C PRO A 299 -20.74 -13.46 28.13
N PRO A 300 -20.29 -14.72 28.30
CA PRO A 300 -19.18 -15.28 27.55
C PRO A 300 -19.47 -15.33 26.04
N VAL A 301 -18.44 -15.07 25.25
CA VAL A 301 -18.45 -15.10 23.78
C VAL A 301 -18.79 -16.53 23.32
N ARG A 302 -19.95 -16.71 22.70
CA ARG A 302 -20.35 -17.95 22.03
C ARG A 302 -19.68 -17.99 20.65
N GLU A 303 -19.03 -19.09 20.30
CA GLU A 303 -18.43 -19.27 18.98
C GLU A 303 -19.52 -19.28 17.89
N PRO A 304 -19.31 -18.59 16.75
CA PRO A 304 -20.27 -18.55 15.65
C PRO A 304 -20.40 -19.93 14.99
N ILE A 305 -21.63 -20.38 14.76
CA ILE A 305 -21.98 -21.74 14.32
C ILE A 305 -22.11 -21.78 12.79
N SER A 306 -22.51 -20.68 12.13
CA SER A 306 -22.63 -20.60 10.67
C SER A 306 -21.73 -19.55 10.01
N PRO A 307 -21.38 -19.70 8.72
CA PRO A 307 -20.61 -18.69 7.97
C PRO A 307 -21.27 -17.31 7.94
N GLN A 308 -22.61 -17.27 7.90
CA GLN A 308 -23.38 -16.03 7.91
C GLN A 308 -23.36 -15.35 9.29
N GLU A 309 -23.42 -16.13 10.38
CA GLU A 309 -23.26 -15.61 11.74
C GLU A 309 -21.87 -15.00 11.93
N LYS A 310 -20.83 -15.68 11.44
CA LYS A 310 -19.46 -15.17 11.49
C LYS A 310 -19.33 -13.84 10.73
N ALA A 311 -19.92 -13.74 9.53
CA ALA A 311 -19.91 -12.51 8.74
C ALA A 311 -20.60 -11.32 9.45
N LEU A 312 -21.71 -11.58 10.16
CA LEU A 312 -22.39 -10.55 10.96
C LEU A 312 -21.56 -10.13 12.19
N VAL A 313 -20.90 -11.09 12.85
CA VAL A 313 -20.02 -10.83 14.01
C VAL A 313 -18.79 -10.02 13.62
N GLU A 314 -18.16 -10.33 12.49
CA GLU A 314 -17.02 -9.56 11.95
C GLU A 314 -17.38 -8.10 11.64
N ARG A 315 -18.66 -7.82 11.32
CA ARG A 315 -19.20 -6.48 11.09
C ARG A 315 -19.71 -5.80 12.37
N GLY A 316 -19.50 -6.42 13.53
CA GLY A 316 -19.76 -5.82 14.85
C GLY A 316 -21.11 -6.17 15.49
N ILE A 317 -21.86 -7.14 14.96
CA ILE A 317 -23.12 -7.61 15.57
C ILE A 317 -22.82 -8.65 16.66
N ALA A 318 -23.39 -8.48 17.85
CA ALA A 318 -23.20 -9.43 18.95
C ALA A 318 -23.72 -10.82 18.57
N GLY A 319 -22.98 -11.89 18.93
CA GLY A 319 -23.26 -13.27 18.49
C GLY A 319 -24.70 -13.74 18.75
N LYS A 320 -25.31 -13.37 19.88
CA LYS A 320 -26.72 -13.71 20.17
C LYS A 320 -27.71 -13.06 19.17
N VAL A 321 -27.44 -11.83 18.75
CA VAL A 321 -28.26 -11.11 17.77
C VAL A 321 -28.01 -11.66 16.36
N ALA A 322 -26.75 -11.96 16.03
CA ALA A 322 -26.38 -12.58 14.76
C ALA A 322 -27.10 -13.93 14.57
N SER A 323 -27.10 -14.80 15.58
CA SER A 323 -27.82 -16.08 15.51
C SER A 323 -29.32 -15.93 15.31
N GLY A 324 -29.95 -14.95 15.95
CA GLY A 324 -31.38 -14.67 15.74
C GLY A 324 -31.68 -14.20 14.32
N LEU A 325 -30.84 -13.30 13.78
CA LEU A 325 -30.99 -12.79 12.42
C LEU A 325 -30.77 -13.87 11.35
N VAL A 326 -29.81 -14.78 11.56
CA VAL A 326 -29.58 -15.90 10.64
C VAL A 326 -30.73 -16.90 10.68
N ALA A 327 -31.29 -17.20 11.86
CA ALA A 327 -32.41 -18.14 11.98
C ALA A 327 -33.67 -17.67 11.24
N GLU A 328 -33.92 -16.36 11.18
CA GLU A 328 -35.17 -15.79 10.63
C GLU A 328 -35.03 -15.22 9.21
N HIS A 329 -33.81 -14.83 8.78
CA HIS A 329 -33.60 -14.06 7.53
C HIS A 329 -32.39 -14.53 6.70
N ALA A 330 -32.00 -15.81 6.78
CA ALA A 330 -30.81 -16.37 6.13
C ALA A 330 -30.70 -16.12 4.61
N ASP A 331 -31.83 -16.05 3.93
CA ASP A 331 -31.96 -15.90 2.47
C ASP A 331 -31.46 -14.56 1.95
N ARG A 332 -31.65 -13.47 2.71
CA ARG A 332 -31.36 -12.09 2.28
C ARG A 332 -30.06 -11.53 2.80
N LEU A 333 -29.45 -12.20 3.78
CA LEU A 333 -28.17 -11.80 4.36
C LEU A 333 -27.07 -11.58 3.31
N PRO A 334 -26.88 -12.45 2.30
CA PRO A 334 -25.79 -12.26 1.34
C PRO A 334 -25.85 -10.93 0.59
N ASP A 335 -27.04 -10.52 0.13
CA ASP A 335 -27.21 -9.30 -0.65
C ASP A 335 -27.16 -8.05 0.23
N LEU A 336 -27.77 -8.10 1.42
CA LEU A 336 -27.72 -6.99 2.38
C LEU A 336 -26.31 -6.77 2.92
N LEU A 337 -25.55 -7.85 3.15
CA LEU A 337 -24.15 -7.76 3.55
C LEU A 337 -23.27 -7.21 2.42
N ASP A 338 -23.49 -7.66 1.19
CA ASP A 338 -22.76 -7.16 0.02
C ASP A 338 -23.05 -5.67 -0.24
N PHE A 339 -24.32 -5.26 -0.12
CA PHE A 339 -24.69 -3.85 -0.21
C PHE A 339 -24.14 -3.04 0.97
N TYR A 340 -24.22 -3.57 2.19
CA TYR A 340 -23.64 -2.94 3.38
C TYR A 340 -22.14 -2.69 3.19
N ASP A 341 -21.40 -3.69 2.72
CA ASP A 341 -19.97 -3.57 2.46
C ASP A 341 -19.68 -2.61 1.31
N PHE A 342 -20.50 -2.64 0.26
CA PHE A 342 -20.41 -1.69 -0.84
C PHE A 342 -20.57 -0.25 -0.35
N VAL A 343 -21.60 0.03 0.45
CA VAL A 343 -21.85 1.35 1.02
C VAL A 343 -20.75 1.73 2.00
N MET A 344 -20.30 0.84 2.87
CA MET A 344 -19.17 1.10 3.77
C MET A 344 -17.88 1.42 3.01
N ARG A 345 -17.65 0.80 1.85
CA ARG A 345 -16.47 1.05 1.00
C ARG A 345 -16.58 2.35 0.20
N LYS A 346 -17.75 2.64 -0.39
CA LYS A 346 -17.96 3.81 -1.26
C LYS A 346 -18.30 5.08 -0.49
N ARG A 347 -19.04 4.95 0.60
CA ARG A 347 -19.56 6.04 1.44
C ARG A 347 -19.52 5.62 2.93
N PRO A 348 -18.34 5.51 3.55
CA PRO A 348 -18.18 5.02 4.93
C PRO A 348 -18.93 5.83 6.00
N ASN A 349 -19.32 7.08 5.70
CA ASN A 349 -20.09 7.94 6.60
C ASN A 349 -21.58 8.05 6.22
N TYR A 350 -22.08 7.18 5.33
CA TYR A 350 -23.47 7.25 4.85
C TYR A 350 -24.48 6.98 5.98
N TRP A 351 -24.18 6.04 6.88
CA TRP A 351 -24.99 5.77 8.06
C TRP A 351 -24.31 6.28 9.34
N THR A 352 -25.05 7.01 10.15
CA THR A 352 -24.62 7.44 11.50
C THR A 352 -24.39 6.25 12.43
N ASN A 353 -25.16 5.17 12.25
CA ASN A 353 -24.97 3.88 12.92
C ASN A 353 -25.09 2.73 11.89
N PRO A 354 -23.99 2.36 11.22
CA PRO A 354 -24.00 1.32 10.18
C PRO A 354 -24.50 -0.02 10.69
N VAL A 355 -24.00 -0.47 11.84
CA VAL A 355 -24.38 -1.77 12.44
C VAL A 355 -25.86 -1.76 12.85
N GLY A 356 -26.35 -0.66 13.40
CA GLY A 356 -27.76 -0.49 13.72
C GLY A 356 -28.65 -0.50 12.48
N TRP A 357 -28.21 0.16 11.41
CA TRP A 357 -28.89 0.10 10.11
C TRP A 357 -28.91 -1.32 9.54
N LEU A 358 -27.79 -2.06 9.58
CA LEU A 358 -27.72 -3.43 9.06
C LEU A 358 -28.70 -4.35 9.80
N VAL A 359 -28.75 -4.27 11.13
CA VAL A 359 -29.71 -5.05 11.94
C VAL A 359 -31.16 -4.66 11.60
N GLN A 360 -31.43 -3.37 11.37
CA GLN A 360 -32.77 -2.90 11.01
C GLN A 360 -33.16 -3.32 9.59
N ALA A 361 -32.25 -3.21 8.62
CA ALA A 361 -32.47 -3.58 7.22
C ALA A 361 -32.62 -5.09 7.01
N ILE A 362 -32.11 -5.92 7.92
CA ILE A 362 -32.35 -7.38 7.90
C ILE A 362 -33.76 -7.69 8.43
N ARG A 363 -34.25 -6.93 9.42
CA ARG A 363 -35.55 -7.15 10.08
C ARG A 363 -36.72 -6.55 9.31
N GLU A 364 -36.52 -5.38 8.74
CA GLU A 364 -37.49 -4.69 7.89
C GLU A 364 -37.18 -5.08 6.44
N ASP A 365 -38.21 -5.43 5.66
CA ASP A 365 -38.09 -5.93 4.28
C ASP A 365 -37.51 -4.86 3.31
N TYR A 366 -36.21 -4.60 3.44
CA TYR A 366 -35.57 -3.42 2.91
C TYR A 366 -35.12 -3.63 1.47
N THR A 367 -35.53 -2.71 0.59
CA THR A 367 -35.11 -2.68 -0.81
C THR A 367 -34.02 -1.63 -1.01
N ILE A 368 -33.01 -1.97 -1.82
CA ILE A 368 -31.86 -1.10 -2.08
C ILE A 368 -32.35 0.25 -2.64
N PRO A 369 -32.00 1.40 -2.02
CA PRO A 369 -32.43 2.71 -2.49
C PRO A 369 -31.95 3.01 -3.89
N LYS A 370 -32.81 3.63 -4.70
CA LYS A 370 -32.55 3.98 -6.10
C LYS A 370 -31.37 4.94 -6.31
N ASP A 371 -30.89 5.58 -5.25
CA ASP A 371 -29.79 6.55 -5.28
C ASP A 371 -28.40 5.91 -5.45
N PHE A 372 -28.30 4.57 -5.42
CA PHE A 372 -27.07 3.80 -5.63
C PHE A 372 -27.02 3.17 -7.03
N GLN A 373 -27.05 4.01 -8.07
CA GLN A 373 -26.99 3.57 -9.47
C GLN A 373 -25.68 2.84 -9.84
N ASP A 374 -24.63 3.02 -9.05
CA ASP A 374 -23.32 2.39 -9.23
C ASP A 374 -23.16 1.05 -8.50
N TYR A 375 -24.17 0.64 -7.73
CA TYR A 375 -24.19 -0.70 -7.11
C TYR A 375 -24.76 -1.72 -8.10
N VAL A 376 -23.94 -2.71 -8.46
CA VAL A 376 -24.38 -3.89 -9.23
C VAL A 376 -24.56 -5.05 -8.26
N PRO A 377 -25.79 -5.59 -8.11
CA PRO A 377 -26.08 -6.71 -7.23
C PRO A 377 -25.12 -7.89 -7.46
N ARG A 378 -24.81 -8.59 -6.36
CA ARG A 378 -23.90 -9.73 -6.36
C ARG A 378 -24.25 -10.78 -7.43
N GLU A 379 -25.50 -11.17 -7.52
CA GLU A 379 -25.97 -12.18 -8.48
C GLU A 379 -25.72 -11.74 -9.95
N GLN A 380 -25.86 -10.45 -10.25
CA GLN A 380 -25.58 -9.91 -11.59
C GLN A 380 -24.07 -9.90 -11.89
N ARG A 381 -23.22 -9.57 -10.88
CA ARG A 381 -21.76 -9.63 -11.04
C ARG A 381 -21.27 -11.06 -11.23
N GLU A 382 -21.81 -12.02 -10.48
CA GLU A 382 -21.48 -13.44 -10.62
C GLU A 382 -21.85 -13.97 -12.01
N LYS A 383 -23.00 -13.56 -12.57
CA LYS A 383 -23.37 -13.89 -13.98
C LYS A 383 -22.38 -13.29 -14.99
N LEU A 384 -22.04 -12.00 -14.86
CA LEU A 384 -21.06 -11.33 -15.72
C LEU A 384 -19.67 -11.98 -15.65
N GLU A 385 -19.24 -12.40 -14.47
CA GLU A 385 -17.98 -13.13 -14.29
C GLU A 385 -18.03 -14.54 -14.88
N ALA A 386 -19.16 -15.25 -14.71
CA ALA A 386 -19.36 -16.55 -15.32
C ALA A 386 -19.31 -16.47 -16.86
N ASP A 387 -19.95 -15.46 -17.45
CA ASP A 387 -19.90 -15.21 -18.90
C ASP A 387 -18.48 -14.89 -19.37
N LYS A 388 -17.74 -14.07 -18.62
CA LYS A 388 -16.32 -13.78 -18.92
C LYS A 388 -15.45 -15.03 -18.83
N ARG A 389 -15.67 -15.88 -17.82
CA ARG A 389 -14.94 -17.15 -17.66
C ARG A 389 -15.26 -18.12 -18.79
N LEU A 390 -16.52 -18.18 -19.22
CA LEU A 390 -16.93 -18.99 -20.37
C LEU A 390 -16.25 -18.52 -21.65
N ILE A 391 -16.22 -17.20 -21.90
CA ILE A 391 -15.51 -16.62 -23.06
C ILE A 391 -14.01 -16.91 -22.98
N ALA A 392 -13.39 -16.72 -21.82
CA ALA A 392 -11.96 -17.00 -21.62
C ALA A 392 -11.64 -18.49 -21.82
N GLN A 393 -12.51 -19.39 -21.35
CA GLN A 393 -12.38 -20.83 -21.56
C GLN A 393 -12.52 -21.19 -23.05
N GLN A 394 -13.47 -20.59 -23.76
CA GLN A 394 -13.61 -20.77 -25.21
C GLN A 394 -12.39 -20.28 -25.99
N ILE A 395 -11.78 -19.16 -25.58
CA ILE A 395 -10.53 -18.66 -26.18
C ILE A 395 -9.39 -19.64 -25.92
N LEU A 396 -9.23 -20.10 -24.68
CA LEU A 396 -8.17 -21.04 -24.31
C LEU A 396 -8.33 -22.39 -25.02
N GLU A 397 -9.56 -22.92 -25.11
CA GLU A 397 -9.85 -24.14 -25.86
C GLU A 397 -9.55 -23.97 -27.35
N ARG A 398 -9.85 -22.80 -27.93
CA ARG A 398 -9.50 -22.48 -29.31
C ARG A 398 -7.99 -22.44 -29.52
N GLU A 399 -7.24 -21.79 -28.62
CA GLU A 399 -5.77 -21.73 -28.67
C GLU A 399 -5.15 -23.12 -28.52
N GLN A 400 -5.62 -23.94 -27.57
CA GLN A 400 -5.16 -25.31 -27.40
C GLN A 400 -5.46 -26.17 -28.62
N ARG A 401 -6.62 -25.97 -29.26
CA ARG A 401 -6.98 -26.69 -30.49
C ARG A 401 -6.12 -26.24 -31.67
N GLU A 402 -5.79 -24.96 -31.77
CA GLU A 402 -4.86 -24.44 -32.77
C GLU A 402 -3.43 -24.97 -32.54
N GLN A 403 -2.92 -24.97 -31.31
CA GLN A 403 -1.63 -25.56 -30.95
C GLN A 403 -1.56 -27.06 -31.21
N LYS A 404 -2.61 -27.80 -30.85
CA LYS A 404 -2.68 -29.25 -31.12
C LYS A 404 -2.68 -29.52 -32.61
N ARG A 405 -3.44 -28.75 -33.39
CA ARG A 405 -3.40 -28.82 -34.86
C ARG A 405 -1.99 -28.58 -35.35
N GLU A 406 -1.32 -27.50 -34.92
CA GLU A 406 0.04 -27.16 -35.31
C GLU A 406 1.07 -28.24 -34.95
N GLN A 407 0.94 -28.86 -33.77
CA GLN A 407 1.75 -30.01 -33.36
C GLN A 407 1.51 -31.22 -34.26
N GLU A 408 0.25 -31.57 -34.57
CA GLU A 408 -0.10 -32.64 -35.51
C GLU A 408 0.48 -32.34 -36.91
N ARG A 409 0.49 -31.07 -37.34
CA ARG A 409 1.10 -30.66 -38.61
C ARG A 409 2.61 -30.87 -38.62
N SER A 410 3.30 -30.47 -37.54
CA SER A 410 4.76 -30.64 -37.42
C SER A 410 5.13 -32.13 -37.36
N GLN A 411 4.39 -32.93 -36.60
CA GLN A 411 4.61 -34.38 -36.51
C GLN A 411 4.42 -35.09 -37.85
N ARG A 412 3.41 -34.70 -38.65
CA ARG A 412 3.22 -35.26 -40.00
C ARG A 412 4.39 -34.94 -40.92
N LEU A 413 4.90 -33.71 -40.89
CA LEU A 413 6.07 -33.33 -41.68
C LEU A 413 7.32 -34.09 -41.24
N GLU A 414 7.50 -34.28 -39.93
CA GLU A 414 8.61 -35.05 -39.34
C GLU A 414 8.51 -36.56 -39.58
N SER A 415 7.31 -37.08 -39.82
CA SER A 415 7.08 -38.51 -40.12
C SER A 415 7.39 -38.93 -41.57
N LEU A 416 7.65 -37.97 -42.47
CA LEU A 416 8.02 -38.26 -43.86
C LEU A 416 9.40 -38.91 -43.94
N SER A 417 9.55 -39.88 -44.85
CA SER A 417 10.86 -40.45 -45.13
C SER A 417 11.81 -39.39 -45.73
N PRO A 418 13.15 -39.56 -45.61
CA PRO A 418 14.11 -38.64 -46.19
C PRO A 418 13.92 -38.40 -47.70
N LYS A 419 13.43 -39.43 -48.42
CA LYS A 419 13.12 -39.34 -49.84
C LYS A 419 11.89 -38.47 -50.08
N GLU A 420 10.79 -38.73 -49.39
CA GLU A 420 9.55 -37.95 -49.50
C GLU A 420 9.73 -36.48 -49.09
N LEU A 421 10.53 -36.23 -48.05
CA LEU A 421 10.85 -34.87 -47.62
C LEU A 421 11.62 -34.10 -48.69
N SER A 422 12.57 -34.74 -49.38
CA SER A 422 13.32 -34.08 -50.45
C SER A 422 12.46 -33.79 -51.69
N GLU A 423 11.53 -34.70 -52.04
CA GLU A 423 10.53 -34.49 -53.10
C GLU A 423 9.55 -33.37 -52.75
N LEU A 424 9.05 -33.31 -51.51
CA LEU A 424 8.17 -32.24 -51.02
C LEU A 424 8.89 -30.87 -51.03
N VAL A 425 10.16 -30.83 -50.64
CA VAL A 425 10.98 -29.61 -50.71
C VAL A 425 11.18 -29.14 -52.14
N ALA A 426 11.48 -30.05 -53.07
CA ALA A 426 11.62 -29.72 -54.49
C ALA A 426 10.32 -29.18 -55.07
N PHE A 427 9.18 -29.81 -54.75
CA PHE A 427 7.86 -29.34 -55.16
C PHE A 427 7.52 -27.96 -54.58
N THR A 428 7.73 -27.76 -53.28
CA THR A 428 7.39 -26.49 -52.62
C THR A 428 8.25 -25.33 -53.14
N LYS A 429 9.54 -25.60 -53.45
CA LYS A 429 10.43 -24.62 -54.08
C LYS A 429 10.10 -24.34 -55.54
N SER A 430 9.49 -25.28 -56.27
CA SER A 430 9.08 -25.07 -57.67
C SER A 430 7.79 -24.26 -57.78
N GLN A 431 6.91 -24.34 -56.78
CA GLN A 431 5.65 -23.57 -56.73
C GLN A 431 5.85 -22.08 -56.42
N SER A 432 6.99 -21.68 -55.85
CA SER A 432 7.18 -20.29 -55.41
C SER A 432 8.63 -19.79 -55.55
N PRO A 433 8.92 -18.86 -56.47
CA PRO A 433 10.27 -18.37 -56.78
C PRO A 433 11.02 -17.70 -55.62
N TRP A 434 10.31 -17.20 -54.60
CA TRP A 434 10.94 -16.59 -53.43
C TRP A 434 11.26 -17.62 -52.33
N ILE A 435 10.48 -18.70 -52.24
CA ILE A 435 10.71 -19.81 -51.29
C ILE A 435 11.97 -20.60 -51.67
N SER A 436 12.29 -20.68 -52.96
CA SER A 436 13.49 -21.36 -53.46
C SER A 436 14.80 -20.78 -52.91
N LYS A 437 14.80 -19.49 -52.53
CA LYS A 437 15.95 -18.74 -52.00
C LYS A 437 16.10 -18.85 -50.48
N LEU A 438 15.14 -19.45 -49.79
CA LEU A 438 15.17 -19.59 -48.33
C LEU A 438 16.13 -20.69 -47.88
N ALA A 439 16.79 -20.44 -46.75
CA ALA A 439 17.62 -21.43 -46.07
C ALA A 439 16.78 -22.64 -45.60
N PRO A 440 17.35 -23.86 -45.52
CA PRO A 440 16.63 -25.08 -45.15
C PRO A 440 15.93 -25.03 -43.79
N ASP A 441 16.43 -24.22 -42.87
CA ASP A 441 15.95 -24.01 -41.50
C ASP A 441 15.01 -22.80 -41.36
N HIS A 442 14.72 -22.09 -42.46
CA HIS A 442 13.92 -20.87 -42.41
C HIS A 442 12.44 -21.18 -42.04
N PRO A 443 11.83 -20.49 -41.06
CA PRO A 443 10.48 -20.79 -40.57
C PRO A 443 9.41 -20.67 -41.65
N ALA A 444 9.55 -19.72 -42.59
CA ALA A 444 8.62 -19.61 -43.73
C ALA A 444 8.72 -20.78 -44.73
N LEU A 445 9.89 -21.42 -44.85
CA LEU A 445 10.03 -22.63 -45.66
C LEU A 445 9.33 -23.80 -44.96
N LYS A 446 9.52 -23.95 -43.64
CA LYS A 446 8.85 -24.99 -42.84
C LYS A 446 7.32 -24.87 -42.94
N ALA A 447 6.77 -23.66 -42.80
CA ALA A 447 5.34 -23.41 -42.95
C ALA A 447 4.80 -23.77 -44.35
N ALA A 448 5.53 -23.40 -45.41
CA ALA A 448 5.14 -23.71 -46.79
C ALA A 448 5.16 -25.22 -47.10
N LEU A 449 6.13 -25.96 -46.54
CA LEU A 449 6.19 -27.42 -46.65
C LEU A 449 4.99 -28.07 -45.97
N THR A 450 4.64 -27.58 -44.78
CA THR A 450 3.48 -28.06 -44.03
C THR A 450 2.16 -27.82 -44.78
N ASP A 451 1.97 -26.65 -45.38
CA ASP A 451 0.76 -26.33 -46.17
C ASP A 451 0.68 -27.15 -47.48
N ALA A 452 1.80 -27.36 -48.18
CA ALA A 452 1.86 -28.20 -49.38
C ALA A 452 1.58 -29.69 -49.08
N LEU A 453 1.97 -30.16 -47.89
CA LEU A 453 1.70 -31.51 -47.42
C LEU A 453 0.21 -31.70 -47.05
N GLU A 454 -0.41 -30.72 -46.40
CA GLU A 454 -1.81 -30.81 -45.96
C GLU A 454 -2.84 -30.56 -47.05
N SER A 455 -2.56 -29.63 -47.95
CA SER A 455 -3.45 -29.34 -49.09
C SER A 455 -3.56 -30.52 -50.06
N GLY A 456 -2.68 -31.53 -49.92
CA GLY A 456 -2.65 -32.72 -50.77
C GLY A 456 -2.17 -32.44 -52.19
N THR A 457 -1.82 -31.19 -52.52
CA THR A 457 -1.39 -30.77 -53.85
C THR A 457 -0.09 -31.46 -54.26
N TRP A 458 0.82 -31.67 -53.31
CA TRP A 458 2.04 -32.43 -53.54
C TRP A 458 1.75 -33.90 -53.88
N ARG A 459 0.88 -34.57 -53.12
CA ARG A 459 0.50 -35.98 -53.39
C ARG A 459 -0.27 -36.14 -54.71
N ALA A 460 -1.13 -35.18 -55.05
CA ALA A 460 -1.83 -35.15 -56.34
C ALA A 460 -0.86 -34.97 -57.51
N ALA A 461 0.14 -34.09 -57.37
CA ALA A 461 1.19 -33.92 -58.37
C ALA A 461 2.06 -35.18 -58.53
N GLN A 462 2.34 -35.88 -57.42
CA GLN A 462 3.08 -37.14 -57.41
C GLN A 462 2.32 -38.27 -58.14
N GLN A 463 0.99 -38.34 -57.99
CA GLN A 463 0.14 -39.29 -58.71
C GLN A 463 0.04 -39.00 -60.22
N LEU A 464 -0.02 -37.72 -60.60
CA LEU A 464 -0.01 -37.30 -62.02
C LEU A 464 1.31 -37.61 -62.72
N GLN A 465 2.45 -37.54 -62.02
CA GLN A 465 3.76 -37.91 -62.54
C GLN A 465 3.97 -39.43 -62.71
N LEU A 466 3.13 -40.26 -62.10
CA LEU A 466 3.18 -41.73 -62.23
C LEU A 466 2.26 -42.27 -63.34
N GLN A 467 1.41 -41.43 -63.95
CA GLN A 467 0.50 -41.78 -65.04
C GLN A 467 1.05 -41.49 -66.45
N PHE A 468 2.24 -40.92 -66.53
CA PHE A 468 3.05 -40.73 -67.74
C PHE A 468 4.40 -41.41 -67.53
#